data_AF-A0A1I4G9N1-F1
#
_entry.id   AF-A0A1I4G9N1-F1
#
_cell.length_a   1.000
_cell.length_b   1.000
_cell.length_c   1.000
_cell.angle_alpha   90.00
_cell.angle_beta   90.00
_cell.angle_gamma   90.00
#
_symmetry.space_group_name_H-M   'P 1'
#
loop_
_entity.id
_entity.type
_entity.pdbx_description
1 polymer ?
#
loop_
_entity_poly.entity_id
_entity_poly.type
_entity_poly.pdbx_seq_one_letter_code
_entity_poly.pdbx_strand_id
1 'polypeptide(L)'
;MDAELADHVRAAAAAARRHALAFRAPVNKDALPWSVIEAFDAKVRGHVERDRRIEEERDRVLIAAVNLAETPVEEGEDVIAAARAHLVEAIDFLEQAVLRFGLVNRQGAKLGHGRHGQPVGARDWRGPQEAAKKGS
;
A
#
# COMPACT_ATOMS: atom_id res chain seq x y z
N MET A 1 11.09 -17.75 -8.38
CA MET A 1 11.46 -16.87 -7.26
C MET A 1 10.16 -16.47 -6.61
N ASP A 2 9.86 -17.01 -5.44
CA ASP A 2 8.69 -16.60 -4.66
C ASP A 2 9.02 -15.23 -4.06
N ALA A 3 8.40 -14.17 -4.58
CA ALA A 3 8.54 -12.85 -3.99
C ALA A 3 7.80 -12.83 -2.64
N GLU A 4 8.53 -12.46 -1.58
CA GLU A 4 7.97 -12.22 -0.25
C GLU A 4 6.91 -11.10 -0.33
N LEU A 5 5.79 -11.21 0.39
CA LEU A 5 4.70 -10.24 0.31
C LEU A 5 5.19 -8.79 0.55
N ALA A 6 6.20 -8.61 1.39
CA ALA A 6 6.84 -7.32 1.63
C ALA A 6 7.38 -6.65 0.35
N ASP A 7 7.95 -7.43 -0.56
CA ASP A 7 8.51 -6.89 -1.80
C ASP A 7 7.40 -6.51 -2.79
N HIS A 8 6.28 -7.24 -2.80
CA HIS A 8 5.08 -6.83 -3.52
C HIS A 8 4.51 -5.51 -2.99
N VAL A 9 4.50 -5.31 -1.67
CA VAL A 9 4.06 -4.05 -1.05
C VAL A 9 4.95 -2.90 -1.49
N ARG A 10 6.28 -3.05 -1.38
CA ARG A 10 7.25 -2.02 -1.82
C ARG A 10 7.12 -1.70 -3.31
N ALA A 11 6.96 -2.73 -4.14
CA ALA A 11 6.80 -2.56 -5.57
C ALA A 11 5.48 -1.86 -5.95
N ALA A 12 4.38 -2.18 -5.25
CA ALA A 12 3.09 -1.53 -5.43
C ALA A 12 3.15 -0.06 -5.02
N ALA A 13 3.75 0.25 -3.86
CA ALA A 13 3.93 1.62 -3.39
C ALA A 13 4.81 2.44 -4.35
N ALA A 14 5.91 1.85 -4.85
CA ALA A 14 6.74 2.50 -5.87
C ALA A 14 5.99 2.76 -7.17
N ALA A 15 5.09 1.87 -7.60
CA ALA A 15 4.23 2.10 -8.76
C ALA A 15 3.25 3.24 -8.51
N ALA A 16 2.55 3.24 -7.37
CA ALA A 16 1.62 4.28 -6.98
C ALA A 16 2.30 5.67 -6.95
N ARG A 17 3.50 5.78 -6.36
CA ARG A 17 4.30 7.01 -6.38
C ARG A 17 4.61 7.49 -7.80
N ARG A 18 4.96 6.58 -8.72
CA ARG A 18 5.19 6.95 -10.13
C ARG A 18 3.92 7.50 -10.80
N HIS A 19 2.76 6.89 -10.55
CA HIS A 19 1.49 7.40 -11.06
C HIS A 19 1.16 8.78 -10.49
N ALA A 20 1.32 8.96 -9.17
CA ALA A 20 1.13 10.25 -8.51
C ALA A 20 2.05 11.34 -9.07
N LEU A 21 3.33 11.03 -9.34
CA LEU A 21 4.31 11.98 -9.88
C LEU A 21 4.11 12.28 -11.37
N ALA A 22 3.64 11.30 -12.15
CA ALA A 22 3.40 11.47 -13.58
C ALA A 22 2.06 12.15 -13.91
N PHE A 23 1.14 12.25 -12.93
CA PHE A 23 -0.17 12.83 -13.14
C PHE A 23 -0.11 14.30 -13.59
N ARG A 24 -0.92 14.65 -14.59
CA ARG A 24 -1.07 16.00 -15.13
C ARG A 24 -2.55 16.34 -15.26
N ALA A 25 -3.05 17.23 -14.40
CA ALA A 25 -4.41 17.72 -14.51
C ALA A 25 -4.60 18.60 -15.78
N PRO A 26 -5.81 18.67 -16.36
CA PRO A 26 -7.01 17.89 -16.03
C PRO A 26 -7.03 16.49 -16.67
N VAL A 27 -5.96 16.10 -17.37
CA VAL A 27 -5.89 14.82 -18.09
C VAL A 27 -5.94 13.66 -17.09
N ASN A 28 -6.82 12.69 -17.31
CA ASN A 28 -6.96 11.46 -16.50
C ASN A 28 -7.48 11.66 -15.08
N LYS A 29 -8.22 12.74 -14.80
CA LYS A 29 -8.86 13.00 -13.51
C LYS A 29 -9.59 11.77 -12.94
N ASP A 30 -10.46 11.15 -13.73
CA ASP A 30 -11.26 10.00 -13.30
C ASP A 30 -10.45 8.70 -13.16
N ALA A 31 -9.25 8.64 -13.74
CA ALA A 31 -8.41 7.45 -13.75
C ALA A 31 -7.35 7.44 -12.64
N LEU A 32 -6.96 8.60 -12.12
CA LEU A 32 -5.88 8.70 -11.13
C LEU A 32 -6.17 7.86 -9.87
N PRO A 33 -7.34 7.96 -9.20
CA PRO A 33 -7.61 7.20 -7.98
C PRO A 33 -7.49 5.69 -8.18
N TRP A 34 -7.93 5.18 -9.33
CA TRP A 34 -7.83 3.75 -9.65
C TRP A 34 -6.38 3.34 -9.94
N SER A 35 -5.64 4.14 -10.72
CA SER A 35 -4.27 3.83 -11.11
C SER A 35 -3.30 3.72 -9.92
N VAL A 36 -3.49 4.53 -8.86
CA VAL A 36 -2.59 4.52 -7.70
C VAL A 36 -2.83 3.33 -6.77
N ILE A 37 -4.03 2.73 -6.77
CA ILE A 37 -4.33 1.55 -5.94
C ILE A 37 -4.24 0.23 -6.70
N GLU A 38 -4.20 0.26 -8.03
CA GLU A 38 -4.34 -0.94 -8.87
C GLU A 38 -3.33 -2.03 -8.51
N ALA A 39 -2.05 -1.68 -8.43
CA ALA A 39 -0.99 -2.62 -8.08
C ALA A 39 -1.17 -3.18 -6.66
N PHE A 40 -1.68 -2.38 -5.73
CA PHE A 40 -1.93 -2.78 -4.36
C PHE A 40 -3.10 -3.78 -4.28
N ASP A 41 -4.23 -3.45 -4.90
CA ASP A 41 -5.41 -4.30 -4.90
C ASP A 41 -5.14 -5.65 -5.60
N ALA A 42 -4.36 -5.62 -6.69
CA ALA A 42 -4.01 -6.83 -7.45
C ALA A 42 -2.98 -7.73 -6.75
N LYS A 43 -1.98 -7.16 -6.05
CA LYS A 43 -0.82 -7.93 -5.56
C LYS A 43 -0.73 -8.07 -4.05
N VAL A 44 -1.45 -7.22 -3.29
CA VAL A 44 -1.31 -7.14 -1.82
C VAL A 44 -2.63 -7.45 -1.13
N ARG A 45 -3.71 -6.71 -1.45
CA ARG A 45 -4.96 -6.73 -0.67
C ARG A 45 -5.55 -8.13 -0.48
N GLY A 46 -5.54 -8.96 -1.54
CA GLY A 46 -6.05 -10.33 -1.49
C GLY A 46 -5.20 -11.32 -0.68
N HIS A 47 -3.98 -10.94 -0.27
CA HIS A 47 -2.99 -11.82 0.37
C HIS A 47 -2.74 -11.47 1.85
N VAL A 48 -3.34 -10.38 2.34
CA VAL A 48 -3.27 -9.94 3.74
C VAL A 48 -4.58 -10.27 4.45
N GLU A 49 -4.53 -10.55 5.75
CA GLU A 49 -5.72 -10.65 6.60
C GLU A 49 -6.44 -9.28 6.65
N ARG A 50 -7.77 -9.29 6.82
CA ARG A 50 -8.52 -8.04 6.93
C ARG A 50 -8.09 -7.28 8.18
N ASP A 51 -7.54 -6.09 7.98
CA ASP A 51 -7.15 -5.17 9.06
C ASP A 51 -7.72 -3.78 8.78
N ARG A 52 -8.50 -3.26 9.73
CA ARG A 52 -9.17 -1.96 9.60
C ARG A 52 -8.19 -0.81 9.36
N ARG A 53 -7.01 -0.85 9.97
CA ARG A 53 -6.00 0.22 9.83
C ARG A 53 -5.44 0.27 8.42
N ILE A 54 -5.30 -0.89 7.77
CA ILE A 54 -4.84 -0.98 6.37
C ILE A 54 -5.92 -0.43 5.44
N GLU A 55 -7.19 -0.79 5.65
CA GLU A 55 -8.29 -0.28 4.82
C GLU A 55 -8.48 1.24 5.00
N GLU A 56 -8.32 1.77 6.22
CA GLU A 56 -8.36 3.22 6.48
C GLU A 56 -7.24 3.98 5.72
N GLU A 57 -6.02 3.45 5.67
CA GLU A 57 -4.94 4.07 4.89
C GLU A 57 -5.14 3.91 3.38
N ARG A 58 -5.76 2.81 2.92
CA ARG A 58 -6.16 2.65 1.52
C ARG A 58 -7.19 3.71 1.13
N ASP A 59 -8.17 3.98 1.98
CA ASP A 59 -9.16 5.02 1.75
C ASP A 59 -8.53 6.42 1.77
N ARG A 60 -7.54 6.67 2.64
CA ARG A 60 -6.75 7.92 2.62
C ARG A 60 -6.05 8.15 1.29
N VAL A 61 -5.46 7.11 0.68
CA VAL A 61 -4.84 7.20 -0.65
C VAL A 61 -5.88 7.57 -1.71
N LEU A 62 -7.05 6.93 -1.71
CA LEU A 62 -8.12 7.23 -2.65
C LEU A 62 -8.61 8.67 -2.53
N ILE A 63 -8.82 9.15 -1.30
CA ILE A 63 -9.24 10.54 -1.04
C ILE A 63 -8.17 11.52 -1.51
N ALA A 64 -6.90 11.30 -1.17
CA ALA A 64 -5.80 12.17 -1.61
C ALA A 64 -5.64 12.20 -3.14
N ALA A 65 -5.89 11.07 -3.81
CA ALA A 65 -5.85 10.98 -5.27
C ALA A 65 -7.00 11.76 -5.91
N VAL A 66 -8.21 11.67 -5.36
CA VAL A 66 -9.34 12.49 -5.79
C VAL A 66 -9.03 13.97 -5.59
N ASN A 67 -8.54 14.36 -4.41
CA ASN A 67 -8.21 15.77 -4.13
C ASN A 67 -7.20 16.33 -5.13
N LEU A 68 -6.13 15.60 -5.46
CA LEU A 68 -5.16 16.01 -6.49
C LEU A 68 -5.81 16.10 -7.88
N ALA A 69 -6.66 15.12 -8.23
CA ALA A 69 -7.33 15.09 -9.52
C ALA A 69 -8.39 16.21 -9.68
N GLU A 70 -8.97 16.65 -8.57
CA GLU A 70 -9.98 17.71 -8.49
C GLU A 70 -9.40 19.11 -8.30
N THR A 71 -8.12 19.23 -7.96
CA THR A 71 -7.45 20.53 -7.76
C THR A 71 -7.51 21.35 -9.06
N PRO A 72 -8.16 22.54 -9.06
CA PRO A 72 -8.23 23.42 -10.22
C PRO A 72 -6.83 23.89 -10.65
N VAL A 73 -6.61 24.00 -11.96
CA VAL A 73 -5.32 24.44 -12.51
C VAL A 73 -5.05 25.93 -12.22
N GLU A 74 -6.11 26.68 -11.98
CA GLU A 74 -6.08 28.12 -11.64
C GLU A 74 -5.56 28.38 -10.22
N GLU A 75 -5.54 27.37 -9.33
CA GLU A 75 -4.97 27.49 -7.98
C GLU A 75 -3.44 27.60 -7.99
N GLY A 76 -2.81 27.32 -9.13
CA GLY A 76 -1.38 27.47 -9.35
C GLY A 76 -0.56 26.23 -8.99
N GLU A 77 0.67 26.18 -9.52
CA GLU A 77 1.57 25.04 -9.41
C GLU A 77 1.91 24.66 -7.97
N ASP A 78 2.00 25.62 -7.05
CA ASP A 78 2.33 25.36 -5.65
C ASP A 78 1.24 24.53 -4.95
N VAL A 79 -0.03 24.80 -5.24
CA VAL A 79 -1.15 24.05 -4.64
C VAL A 79 -1.23 22.64 -5.23
N ILE A 80 -1.05 22.50 -6.54
CA ILE A 80 -0.97 21.20 -7.20
C ILE A 80 0.21 20.38 -6.65
N ALA A 81 1.37 21.02 -6.44
CA ALA A 81 2.54 20.38 -5.86
C ALA A 81 2.29 19.91 -4.42
N ALA A 82 1.59 20.72 -3.61
CA ALA A 82 1.20 20.34 -2.24
C ALA A 82 0.21 19.16 -2.23
N ALA A 83 -0.83 19.18 -3.08
CA ALA A 83 -1.77 18.07 -3.21
C ALA A 83 -1.07 16.77 -3.66
N ARG A 84 -0.10 16.89 -4.57
CA ARG A 84 0.74 15.76 -5.02
C ARG A 84 1.61 15.20 -3.92
N ALA A 85 2.26 16.07 -3.14
CA ALA A 85 3.06 15.66 -1.99
C ALA A 85 2.21 14.90 -0.97
N HIS A 86 0.99 15.38 -0.69
CA HIS A 86 0.08 14.71 0.22
C HIS A 86 -0.36 13.32 -0.27
N LEU A 87 -0.60 13.14 -1.57
CA LEU A 87 -0.87 11.82 -2.14
C LEU A 87 0.33 10.87 -1.98
N VAL A 88 1.54 11.34 -2.22
CA VAL A 88 2.76 10.53 -2.03
C VAL A 88 2.91 10.11 -0.57
N GLU A 89 2.68 11.02 0.37
CA GLU A 89 2.70 10.73 1.80
C GLU A 89 1.64 9.68 2.19
N ALA A 90 0.42 9.78 1.67
CA ALA A 90 -0.63 8.78 1.91
C ALA A 90 -0.23 7.39 1.40
N ILE A 91 0.44 7.31 0.24
CA ILE A 91 0.96 6.06 -0.32
C ILE A 91 2.03 5.46 0.61
N ASP A 92 2.92 6.29 1.13
CA ASP A 92 3.98 5.87 2.06
C ASP A 92 3.40 5.37 3.39
N PHE A 93 2.32 5.99 3.89
CA PHE A 93 1.62 5.51 5.07
C PHE A 93 0.90 4.18 4.84
N LEU A 94 0.29 3.97 3.68
CA LEU A 94 -0.29 2.67 3.32
C LEU A 94 0.79 1.57 3.28
N GLU A 95 1.94 1.85 2.64
CA GLU A 95 3.09 0.94 2.63
C GLU A 95 3.51 0.57 4.06
N GLN A 96 3.71 1.57 4.92
CA GLN A 96 4.10 1.36 6.32
C GLN A 96 3.04 0.59 7.11
N ALA A 97 1.76 0.89 6.92
CA ALA A 97 0.66 0.22 7.61
C ALA A 97 0.62 -1.27 7.26
N VAL A 98 0.80 -1.64 6.00
CA VAL A 98 0.85 -3.06 5.62
C VAL A 98 2.09 -3.75 6.18
N LEU A 99 3.26 -3.13 6.09
CA LEU A 99 4.49 -3.72 6.61
C LEU A 99 4.44 -3.93 8.14
N ARG A 100 3.77 -3.02 8.86
CA ARG A 100 3.69 -3.03 10.33
C ARG A 100 2.56 -3.90 10.87
N PHE A 101 1.39 -3.87 10.23
CA PHE A 101 0.17 -4.49 10.75
C PHE A 101 -0.31 -5.68 9.92
N GLY A 102 0.15 -5.81 8.67
CA GLY A 102 -0.27 -6.88 7.78
C GLY A 102 0.16 -8.25 8.28
N LEU A 103 -0.77 -9.20 8.22
CA LEU A 103 -0.53 -10.62 8.42
C LEU A 103 -0.86 -11.36 7.13
N VAL A 104 -0.01 -12.28 6.70
CA VAL A 104 -0.25 -13.10 5.51
C VAL A 104 -1.47 -14.00 5.76
N ASN A 105 -2.46 -13.94 4.87
CA ASN A 105 -3.66 -14.78 4.97
C ASN A 105 -3.45 -16.19 4.36
N ARG A 106 -4.46 -17.06 4.47
CA ARG A 106 -4.36 -18.43 3.93
C ARG A 106 -4.11 -18.47 2.42
N GLN A 107 -4.67 -17.54 1.66
CA GLN A 107 -4.49 -17.48 0.21
C GLN A 107 -3.07 -17.03 -0.14
N GLY A 108 -2.56 -15.98 0.52
CA GLY A 108 -1.18 -15.53 0.37
C GLY A 108 -0.18 -16.63 0.71
N ALA A 109 -0.44 -17.40 1.77
CA ALA A 109 0.39 -18.53 2.14
C ALA A 109 0.39 -19.66 1.10
N LYS A 110 -0.77 -19.99 0.52
CA LYS A 110 -0.88 -20.98 -0.57
C LYS A 110 -0.11 -20.57 -1.82
N LEU A 111 -0.01 -19.27 -2.08
CA LEU A 111 0.70 -18.70 -3.23
C LEU A 111 2.20 -18.46 -2.95
N GLY A 112 2.72 -18.86 -1.79
CA GLY A 112 4.15 -18.75 -1.47
C GLY A 112 4.60 -17.38 -0.96
N HIS A 113 3.68 -16.47 -0.61
CA HIS A 113 4.01 -15.12 -0.12
C HIS A 113 4.43 -15.06 1.36
N GLY A 114 4.62 -16.21 2.00
CA GLY A 114 4.94 -16.37 3.42
C GLY A 114 4.12 -17.48 4.07
N ARG A 115 4.16 -17.58 5.41
CA ARG A 115 3.33 -18.51 6.18
C ARG A 115 2.04 -17.82 6.63
N HIS A 116 0.96 -18.58 6.77
CA HIS A 116 -0.29 -18.03 7.33
C HIS A 116 -0.04 -17.43 8.72
N GLY A 117 -0.50 -16.20 8.95
CA GLY A 117 -0.29 -15.45 10.19
C GLY A 117 1.11 -14.86 10.36
N GLN A 118 1.99 -14.97 9.36
CA GLN A 118 3.30 -14.30 9.37
C GLN A 118 3.12 -12.79 9.21
N PRO A 119 3.76 -11.96 10.05
CA PRO A 119 3.82 -10.51 9.82
C PRO A 119 4.52 -10.21 8.50
N VAL A 120 3.91 -9.35 7.68
CA VAL A 120 4.42 -9.02 6.34
C VAL A 120 5.81 -8.40 6.41
N GLY A 121 6.07 -7.52 7.39
CA GLY A 121 7.39 -6.92 7.56
C GLY A 121 8.46 -7.83 8.18
N ALA A 122 8.12 -9.05 8.61
CA ALA A 122 9.04 -9.94 9.32
C ALA A 122 9.68 -10.98 8.38
N ARG A 123 10.94 -10.74 8.02
CA ARG A 123 11.74 -11.63 7.15
C ARG A 123 12.08 -12.99 7.78
N ASP A 124 12.28 -13.03 9.10
CA ASP A 124 12.74 -14.23 9.83
C ASP A 124 11.71 -14.78 10.83
N TRP A 125 10.41 -14.67 10.52
CA TRP A 125 9.35 -15.10 11.43
C TRP A 125 9.36 -16.61 11.69
N ARG A 126 9.56 -17.01 12.95
CA ARG A 126 9.60 -18.42 13.39
C ARG A 126 8.26 -18.97 13.90
N GLY A 127 7.20 -18.18 13.87
CA GLY A 127 5.89 -18.57 14.38
C GLY A 127 5.76 -18.48 15.91
N PRO A 128 4.52 -18.52 16.44
CA PRO A 128 4.27 -18.38 17.88
C PRO A 128 4.78 -19.55 18.73
N GLN A 129 5.12 -20.70 18.12
CA GLN A 129 5.48 -21.93 18.83
C GLN A 129 6.95 -21.96 19.32
N GLU A 130 7.87 -21.20 18.71
CA GLU A 130 9.26 -21.09 19.17
C GLU A 130 9.45 -20.03 20.27
N ALA A 131 8.61 -19.00 20.33
CA ALA A 131 8.68 -17.97 21.36
C ALA A 131 8.42 -18.54 22.78
N ALA A 132 7.60 -19.58 22.87
CA ALA A 132 7.28 -20.26 24.13
C ALA A 132 8.40 -21.18 24.66
N LYS A 133 9.45 -21.48 23.86
CA LYS A 133 10.55 -22.38 24.27
C LYS A 133 11.79 -21.69 24.83
N LYS A 134 11.82 -20.34 24.88
CA LYS A 134 12.96 -19.56 25.39
C LYS A 134 12.76 -18.95 26.78
N GLY A 135 11.67 -19.27 27.46
CA GLY A 135 11.44 -18.94 28.86
C GLY A 135 11.20 -20.21 29.67
N SER A 136 12.26 -20.91 30.03
CA SER A 136 12.26 -21.96 31.05
C SER A 136 13.48 -21.82 31.94
#